data_AF-A0A526PX76-F1
#
_entry.id   AF-A0A526PX76-F1
#
_cell.length_a   1.000
_cell.length_b   1.000
_cell.length_c   1.000
_cell.angle_alpha   90.00
_cell.angle_beta   90.00
_cell.angle_gamma   90.00
#
_symmetry.space_group_name_H-M   'P 1'
#
loop_
_entity.id
_entity.type
_entity.pdbx_description
1 polymer ?
#
loop_
_entity_poly.entity_id
_entity_poly.type
_entity_poly.pdbx_seq_one_letter_code
_entity_poly.pdbx_strand_id
1 'polypeptide(L)'
;VQLTGTLETDMKRYDLMHQINTRGTFLVSKMCIPYLKLAKNPHILNLAPPLDMVAKWFKNHVAYTMAKFGMSMCTLGMSAEFAKDGIAVNSLWPISTIDTAAVRNLLGGASVAAMSRSPDIMADAAHAIF
;
A
#
# COMPACT_ATOMS: atom_id res chain seq x y z
N VAL A 1 -9.61 8.19 -2.04
CA VAL A 1 -8.40 8.65 -1.31
C VAL A 1 -8.49 10.15 -1.21
N GLN A 2 -8.22 10.74 -0.05
CA GLN A 2 -8.22 12.19 0.12
C GLN A 2 -7.03 12.57 1.01
N LEU A 3 -6.28 13.59 0.58
CA LEU A 3 -5.12 14.11 1.29
C LEU A 3 -5.55 15.40 2.00
N THR A 4 -5.85 15.29 3.28
CA THR A 4 -6.36 16.39 4.12
C THR A 4 -5.60 16.45 5.44
N GLY A 5 -5.53 17.65 6.01
CA GLY A 5 -5.00 17.84 7.36
C GLY A 5 -5.89 17.19 8.43
N THR A 6 -5.42 17.25 9.67
CA THR A 6 -6.07 16.59 10.81
C THR A 6 -7.48 17.11 11.07
N LEU A 7 -7.70 18.43 10.98
CA LEU A 7 -9.00 19.05 11.26
C LEU A 7 -10.00 18.85 10.12
N GLU A 8 -9.52 18.65 8.89
CA GLU A 8 -10.33 18.52 7.68
C GLU A 8 -10.69 17.06 7.36
N THR A 9 -10.12 16.10 8.10
CA THR A 9 -10.37 14.67 7.87
C THR A 9 -11.58 14.20 8.68
N ASP A 10 -12.71 14.03 8.01
CA ASP A 10 -13.91 13.43 8.62
C ASP A 10 -13.64 11.98 9.08
N MET A 11 -14.19 11.59 10.23
CA MET A 11 -13.97 10.24 10.78
C MET A 11 -14.45 9.12 9.86
N LYS A 12 -15.54 9.33 9.11
CA LYS A 12 -15.99 8.36 8.08
C LYS A 12 -14.92 8.10 7.02
N ARG A 13 -14.13 9.12 6.65
CA ARG A 13 -13.03 8.99 5.67
C ARG A 13 -11.80 8.39 6.30
N TYR A 14 -11.48 8.78 7.54
CA TYR A 14 -10.42 8.15 8.33
C TYR A 14 -10.63 6.64 8.42
N ASP A 15 -11.84 6.23 8.82
CA ASP A 15 -12.24 4.83 8.96
C ASP A 15 -12.14 4.09 7.63
N LEU A 16 -12.68 4.67 6.55
CA LEU A 16 -12.59 4.07 5.21
C LEU A 16 -11.12 3.77 4.83
N MET A 17 -10.21 4.72 5.02
CA MET A 17 -8.80 4.52 4.68
C MET A 17 -8.16 3.41 5.53
N HIS A 18 -8.40 3.39 6.84
CA HIS A 18 -7.80 2.40 7.73
C HIS A 18 -8.41 1.01 7.58
N GLN A 19 -9.72 0.94 7.36
CA GLN A 19 -10.45 -0.32 7.15
C GLN A 19 -10.03 -1.00 5.84
N ILE A 20 -9.86 -0.22 4.76
CA ILE A 20 -9.47 -0.76 3.45
C ILE A 20 -7.97 -1.02 3.37
N ASN A 21 -7.13 -0.09 3.81
CA ASN A 21 -5.68 -0.24 3.69
C ASN A 21 -5.13 -1.18 4.78
N THR A 22 -4.97 -0.69 6.01
CA THR A 22 -4.30 -1.45 7.08
C THR A 22 -5.06 -2.70 7.47
N ARG A 23 -6.34 -2.56 7.86
CA ARG A 23 -7.15 -3.70 8.32
C ARG A 23 -7.41 -4.69 7.18
N GLY A 24 -7.67 -4.19 5.97
CA GLY A 24 -7.88 -5.00 4.78
C GLY A 24 -6.65 -5.85 4.46
N THR A 25 -5.47 -5.25 4.38
CA THR A 25 -4.21 -5.98 4.21
C THR A 25 -4.00 -7.03 5.29
N PHE A 26 -4.17 -6.67 6.57
CA PHE A 26 -4.00 -7.64 7.65
C PHE A 26 -4.97 -8.82 7.53
N LEU A 27 -6.26 -8.56 7.28
CA LEU A 27 -7.29 -9.57 7.21
C LEU A 27 -7.11 -10.50 6.01
N VAL A 28 -6.84 -9.96 4.82
CA VAL A 28 -6.59 -10.76 3.61
C VAL A 28 -5.38 -11.65 3.82
N SER A 29 -4.26 -11.10 4.28
CA SER A 29 -3.07 -11.89 4.59
C SER A 29 -3.37 -13.00 5.59
N LYS A 30 -4.02 -12.68 6.72
CA LYS A 30 -4.42 -13.67 7.75
C LYS A 30 -5.18 -14.85 7.15
N MET A 31 -6.16 -14.58 6.29
CA MET A 31 -7.00 -15.61 5.71
C MET A 31 -6.28 -16.42 4.61
N CYS A 32 -5.32 -15.82 3.92
CA CYS A 32 -4.56 -16.47 2.85
C CYS A 32 -3.37 -17.30 3.36
N ILE A 33 -2.75 -16.92 4.48
CA ILE A 33 -1.54 -17.57 5.03
C ILE A 33 -1.67 -19.11 5.16
N PRO A 34 -2.77 -19.68 5.69
CA PRO A 34 -2.90 -21.14 5.77
C PRO A 34 -2.75 -21.85 4.42
N TYR A 35 -3.20 -21.23 3.33
CA TYR A 35 -3.08 -21.76 1.98
C TYR A 35 -1.71 -21.48 1.36
N LEU A 36 -1.11 -20.33 1.67
CA LEU A 36 0.25 -19.98 1.23
C LEU A 36 1.29 -20.95 1.81
N LYS A 37 1.11 -21.44 3.05
CA LYS A 37 1.96 -22.49 3.63
C LYS A 37 2.00 -23.79 2.83
N LEU A 38 1.02 -24.01 1.94
CA LEU A 38 0.94 -25.20 1.08
C LEU A 38 1.53 -24.95 -0.32
N ALA A 39 1.85 -23.71 -0.67
CA ALA A 39 2.31 -23.35 -2.01
C ALA A 39 3.81 -23.60 -2.19
N LYS A 40 4.23 -23.86 -3.44
CA LYS A 40 5.64 -24.09 -3.79
C LYS A 40 6.50 -22.82 -3.75
N ASN A 41 5.91 -21.67 -4.05
CA ASN A 41 6.56 -20.35 -4.06
C ASN A 41 5.57 -19.29 -3.54
N PRO A 42 5.28 -19.25 -2.22
CA PRO A 42 4.26 -18.37 -1.67
C PRO A 42 4.73 -16.92 -1.54
N HIS A 43 3.92 -15.98 -2.03
CA HIS A 43 4.16 -14.55 -1.91
C HIS A 43 2.95 -13.78 -1.40
N ILE A 44 3.21 -12.78 -0.56
CA ILE A 44 2.30 -11.69 -0.24
C ILE A 44 2.96 -10.40 -0.73
N LEU A 45 2.32 -9.71 -1.67
CA LEU A 45 2.83 -8.45 -2.21
C LEU A 45 1.90 -7.30 -1.85
N ASN A 46 2.36 -6.43 -0.96
CA ASN A 46 1.62 -5.24 -0.55
C ASN A 46 2.00 -4.04 -1.41
N LEU A 47 1.03 -3.37 -2.03
CA LEU A 47 1.29 -2.10 -2.73
C LEU A 47 1.40 -0.96 -1.73
N ALA A 48 2.54 -0.85 -1.03
CA ALA A 48 2.74 0.05 0.10
C ALA A 48 4.15 0.68 0.10
N PRO A 49 4.31 1.92 0.60
CA PRO A 49 5.58 2.64 0.54
C PRO A 49 6.62 2.13 1.54
N PRO A 50 7.90 2.49 1.40
CA PRO A 50 8.89 2.33 2.46
C PRO A 50 8.49 3.08 3.74
N LEU A 51 8.88 2.56 4.91
CA LEU A 51 8.66 3.20 6.21
C LEU A 51 9.68 4.34 6.44
N ASP A 52 9.38 5.52 5.90
CA ASP A 52 10.18 6.75 6.07
C ASP A 52 9.56 7.65 7.16
N MET A 53 10.20 7.70 8.33
CA MET A 53 9.70 8.39 9.53
C MET A 53 10.01 9.90 9.57
N VAL A 54 10.31 10.52 8.43
CA VAL A 54 10.51 11.98 8.34
C VAL A 54 9.17 12.71 8.34
N ALA A 55 9.01 13.69 9.24
CA ALA A 55 7.77 14.45 9.47
C ALA A 55 7.13 15.07 8.20
N LYS A 56 7.95 15.36 7.16
CA LYS A 56 7.46 15.89 5.87
C LYS A 56 6.40 14.99 5.22
N TRP A 57 6.46 13.67 5.46
CA TRP A 57 5.52 12.69 4.93
C TRP A 57 4.22 12.57 5.73
N PHE A 58 4.14 13.21 6.90
CA PHE A 58 2.99 13.13 7.80
C PHE A 58 2.21 14.45 7.85
N LYS A 59 2.92 15.59 7.84
CA LYS A 59 2.38 16.90 8.23
C LYS A 59 1.08 17.35 7.52
N ASN A 60 0.84 16.94 6.28
CA ASN A 60 -0.29 17.43 5.48
C ASN A 60 -1.41 16.40 5.28
N HIS A 61 -1.19 15.14 5.65
CA HIS A 61 -2.11 14.03 5.36
C HIS A 61 -1.87 12.82 6.26
N VAL A 62 -1.69 13.08 7.57
CA VAL A 62 -1.28 12.07 8.56
C VAL A 62 -2.20 10.84 8.56
N ALA A 63 -3.51 11.03 8.42
CA ALA A 63 -4.48 9.92 8.36
C ALA A 63 -4.22 8.98 7.18
N TYR A 64 -3.91 9.52 5.99
CA TYR A 64 -3.59 8.70 4.82
C TYR A 64 -2.21 8.04 4.97
N THR A 65 -1.22 8.78 5.48
CA THR A 65 0.13 8.25 5.74
C THR A 65 0.08 7.07 6.69
N MET A 66 -0.64 7.18 7.82
CA MET A 66 -0.85 6.09 8.76
C MET A 66 -1.51 4.88 8.11
N ALA A 67 -2.56 5.09 7.30
CA ALA A 67 -3.24 4.01 6.62
C ALA A 67 -2.34 3.26 5.61
N LYS A 68 -1.46 3.97 4.88
CA LYS A 68 -0.50 3.33 3.95
C LYS A 68 0.69 2.69 4.68
N PHE A 69 1.22 3.35 5.70
CA PHE A 69 2.33 2.81 6.50
C PHE A 69 1.90 1.59 7.31
N GLY A 70 0.63 1.50 7.74
CA GLY A 70 0.09 0.31 8.38
C GLY A 70 0.16 -0.94 7.48
N MET A 71 0.00 -0.79 6.16
CA MET A 71 0.23 -1.90 5.22
C MET A 71 1.71 -2.31 5.19
N SER A 72 2.63 -1.35 5.18
CA SER A 72 4.08 -1.62 5.22
C SER A 72 4.53 -2.22 6.56
N MET A 73 3.88 -1.86 7.65
CA MET A 73 4.08 -2.51 8.96
C MET A 73 3.59 -3.96 8.93
N CYS A 74 2.51 -4.27 8.20
CA CYS A 74 2.13 -5.67 7.96
C CYS A 74 3.23 -6.41 7.19
N THR A 75 3.82 -5.81 6.14
CA THR A 75 4.98 -6.39 5.45
C THR A 75 6.14 -6.67 6.41
N LEU A 76 6.53 -5.67 7.20
CA LEU A 76 7.63 -5.79 8.15
C LEU A 76 7.37 -6.91 9.18
N GLY A 77 6.20 -6.94 9.79
CA GLY A 77 5.85 -7.94 10.80
C GLY A 77 5.72 -9.35 10.21
N MET A 78 4.95 -9.49 9.13
CA MET A 78 4.62 -10.80 8.56
C MET A 78 5.82 -11.43 7.83
N SER A 79 6.71 -10.63 7.22
CA SER A 79 7.94 -11.17 6.62
C SER A 79 8.82 -11.86 7.68
N ALA A 80 8.95 -11.26 8.87
CA ALA A 80 9.69 -11.85 9.97
C ALA A 80 8.94 -13.04 10.59
N GLU A 81 7.63 -12.91 10.79
CA GLU A 81 6.78 -13.94 11.41
C GLU A 81 6.75 -15.25 10.59
N PHE A 82 6.63 -15.15 9.26
CA PHE A 82 6.45 -16.31 8.37
C PHE A 82 7.70 -16.70 7.60
N ALA A 83 8.87 -16.15 7.96
CA ALA A 83 10.14 -16.49 7.32
C ALA A 83 10.43 -18.00 7.35
N LYS A 84 10.14 -18.66 8.47
CA LYS A 84 10.35 -20.12 8.62
C LYS A 84 9.38 -20.97 7.79
N ASP A 85 8.21 -20.41 7.46
CA ASP A 85 7.24 -21.05 6.58
C ASP A 85 7.57 -20.83 5.08
N GLY A 86 8.64 -20.10 4.77
CA GLY A 86 9.05 -19.81 3.38
C GLY A 86 8.15 -18.81 2.64
N ILE A 87 7.28 -18.09 3.35
CA ILE A 87 6.38 -17.09 2.73
C ILE A 87 7.14 -15.78 2.51
N ALA A 88 7.32 -15.41 1.25
CA ALA A 88 7.92 -14.13 0.89
C ALA A 88 6.88 -13.01 1.06
N VAL A 89 7.11 -12.09 2.00
CA VAL A 89 6.22 -10.94 2.21
C VAL A 89 6.98 -9.65 1.87
N ASN A 90 6.55 -8.97 0.82
CA ASN A 90 7.24 -7.80 0.27
C ASN A 90 6.28 -6.62 0.06
N SER A 91 6.86 -5.42 -0.04
CA SER A 91 6.15 -4.21 -0.47
C SER A 91 6.68 -3.72 -1.82
N LEU A 92 5.78 -3.28 -2.70
CA LEU A 92 6.10 -2.63 -3.98
C LEU A 92 5.49 -1.23 -4.03
N TRP A 93 6.30 -0.25 -4.45
CA TRP A 93 5.88 1.14 -4.53
C TRP A 93 6.47 1.85 -5.75
N PRO A 94 5.67 2.64 -6.50
CA PRO A 94 6.19 3.38 -7.63
C PRO A 94 6.97 4.63 -7.17
N ILE A 95 8.04 4.95 -7.90
CA ILE A 95 8.80 6.19 -7.71
C ILE A 95 8.05 7.43 -8.22
N SER A 96 7.17 7.25 -9.21
CA SER A 96 6.35 8.31 -9.81
C SER A 96 4.86 8.05 -9.56
N THR A 97 4.02 9.04 -9.83
CA THR A 97 2.58 8.79 -9.96
C THR A 97 2.31 7.83 -11.13
N ILE A 98 1.23 7.05 -11.01
CA ILE A 98 0.79 6.08 -12.01
C ILE A 98 -0.55 6.52 -12.57
N ASP A 99 -0.65 6.55 -13.89
CA ASP A 99 -1.84 7.04 -14.59
C ASP A 99 -3.02 6.09 -14.38
N THR A 100 -3.82 6.40 -13.36
CA THR A 100 -5.00 5.63 -12.97
C THR A 100 -6.21 6.55 -12.89
N ALA A 101 -7.41 5.97 -12.92
CA ALA A 101 -8.64 6.72 -12.67
C ALA A 101 -8.59 7.50 -11.33
N ALA A 102 -7.93 6.95 -10.30
CA ALA A 102 -7.76 7.65 -9.03
C ALA A 102 -6.89 8.91 -9.19
N VAL A 103 -5.80 8.85 -9.96
CA VAL A 103 -4.98 10.04 -10.23
C VAL A 103 -5.75 11.08 -11.04
N ARG A 104 -6.41 10.63 -12.12
CA ARG A 104 -7.22 11.48 -12.99
C ARG A 104 -8.40 12.15 -12.27
N ASN A 105 -8.98 11.49 -11.26
CA ASN A 105 -10.18 12.00 -10.58
C ASN A 105 -9.88 12.70 -9.25
N LEU A 106 -8.79 12.36 -8.55
CA LEU A 106 -8.61 12.72 -7.13
C LEU A 106 -7.28 13.39 -6.77
N LEU A 107 -6.21 13.27 -7.57
CA LEU A 107 -4.86 13.71 -7.17
C LEU A 107 -4.27 14.85 -8.03
N GLY A 108 -5.06 15.45 -8.93
CA GLY A 108 -4.64 16.61 -9.71
C GLY A 108 -5.07 16.61 -11.17
N GLY A 109 -5.89 15.65 -11.60
CA GLY A 109 -6.52 15.72 -12.91
C GLY A 109 -5.59 15.35 -14.07
N ALA A 110 -5.90 15.89 -15.26
CA ALA A 110 -5.16 15.61 -16.49
C ALA A 110 -3.67 16.01 -16.43
N SER A 111 -3.31 17.04 -15.65
CA SER A 111 -1.92 17.50 -15.53
C SER A 111 -1.04 16.46 -14.82
N VAL A 112 -1.51 15.89 -13.70
CA VAL A 112 -0.78 14.84 -12.98
C VAL A 112 -0.79 13.54 -13.78
N ALA A 113 -1.89 13.22 -14.47
CA ALA A 113 -1.94 12.06 -15.36
C ALA A 113 -0.90 12.15 -16.49
N ALA A 114 -0.74 13.31 -17.11
CA ALA A 114 0.24 13.52 -18.19
C ALA A 114 1.71 13.38 -17.74
N MET A 115 2.00 13.58 -16.46
CA MET A 115 3.33 13.36 -15.87
C MET A 115 3.50 11.97 -15.24
N SER A 116 2.45 11.14 -15.29
CA SER A 116 2.44 9.82 -14.67
C SER A 116 2.96 8.75 -15.62
N ARG A 117 3.47 7.66 -15.05
CA ARG A 117 3.83 6.46 -15.84
C ARG A 117 2.62 5.55 -16.04
N SER A 118 2.68 4.71 -17.08
CA SER A 118 1.68 3.66 -17.31
C SER A 118 1.59 2.70 -16.12
N PRO A 119 0.41 2.17 -15.77
CA PRO A 119 0.26 1.06 -14.83
C PRO A 119 1.11 -0.16 -15.15
N ASP A 120 1.49 -0.36 -16.42
CA ASP A 120 2.30 -1.50 -16.87
C ASP A 120 3.63 -1.58 -16.11
N ILE A 121 4.24 -0.45 -15.72
CA ILE A 121 5.49 -0.47 -14.93
C ILE A 121 5.33 -1.18 -13.58
N MET A 122 4.15 -1.06 -12.97
CA MET A 122 3.83 -1.74 -11.71
C MET A 122 3.54 -3.20 -11.95
N ALA A 123 2.91 -3.55 -13.07
CA ALA A 123 2.65 -4.93 -13.46
C ALA A 123 3.97 -5.68 -13.73
N ASP A 124 4.87 -5.10 -14.52
CA ASP A 124 6.18 -5.67 -14.82
C ASP A 124 7.03 -5.84 -13.56
N ALA A 125 7.03 -4.83 -12.68
CA ALA A 125 7.73 -4.90 -11.41
C ALA A 125 7.15 -5.96 -10.47
N ALA A 126 5.83 -6.10 -10.40
CA ALA A 126 5.19 -7.15 -9.62
C ALA A 126 5.50 -8.55 -10.18
N HIS A 127 5.45 -8.71 -11.51
CA HIS A 127 5.80 -9.95 -12.17
C HIS A 127 7.25 -10.36 -11.89
N ALA A 128 8.19 -9.40 -11.86
CA ALA A 128 9.59 -9.68 -11.55
C ALA A 128 9.84 -10.09 -10.08
N ILE A 129 8.89 -9.87 -9.17
CA ILE A 129 9.01 -10.27 -7.75
C ILE A 129 8.59 -11.74 -7.54
N PHE A 130 7.66 -12.26 -8.36
CA PHE A 130 7.12 -13.62 -8.23
C PHE A 130 8.02 -14.68 -8.88
#